data_AF-D0N8I9-F1
#
_entry.id   AF-D0N8I9-F1
#
_cell.length_a   1.000
_cell.length_b   1.000
_cell.length_c   1.000
_cell.angle_alpha   90.00
_cell.angle_beta   90.00
_cell.angle_gamma   90.00
#
_symmetry.space_group_name_H-M   'P 1'
#
loop_
_entity.id
_entity.type
_entity.pdbx_description
1 polymer ?
#
loop_
_entity_poly.entity_id
_entity_poly.type
_entity_poly.pdbx_seq_one_letter_code
_entity_poly.pdbx_strand_id
1 'polypeptide(L)'
;MVKLLCAVVGVGSVFSVDIELSEMVSDLKEKIKEKKPGLIYFDADLLKLYLAREGDTWLYSRGADIKAVKAKKIPDRIKNLMQEHLLLDEACRLNNDEYFGDNLEQVDRDIHVLVDCPDEPDRVIKYKRQDGFDGASTENWFSWYLPWSSLQSLFTVEKEKHA
;
A
#
# COMPACT_ATOMS: atom_id res chain seq x y z
N MET A 1 -18.06 -3.15 13.49
CA MET A 1 -17.62 -2.36 12.32
C MET A 1 -17.36 -0.89 12.65
N VAL A 2 -16.16 -0.39 12.33
CA VAL A 2 -15.70 1.00 12.48
C VAL A 2 -15.23 1.55 11.14
N LYS A 3 -15.16 2.89 11.02
CA LYS A 3 -14.63 3.58 9.83
C LYS A 3 -13.27 4.17 10.11
N LEU A 4 -12.23 3.58 9.53
CA LEU A 4 -10.87 4.11 9.60
C LEU A 4 -10.59 4.98 8.37
N LEU A 5 -10.06 6.17 8.60
CA LEU A 5 -9.57 7.04 7.54
C LEU A 5 -8.08 6.78 7.32
N CYS A 6 -7.75 6.34 6.11
CA CYS A 6 -6.40 6.01 5.67
C CYS A 6 -5.86 7.11 4.74
N ALA A 7 -4.62 7.52 4.95
CA ALA A 7 -3.90 8.45 4.09
C ALA A 7 -2.68 7.78 3.47
N VAL A 8 -2.62 7.72 2.14
CA VAL A 8 -1.49 7.16 1.38
C VAL A 8 -0.42 8.21 1.20
N VAL A 9 0.73 7.95 1.80
CA VAL A 9 1.93 8.78 1.71
C VAL A 9 2.60 8.54 0.35
N GLY A 10 3.23 9.58 -0.21
CA GLY A 10 3.81 9.57 -1.57
C GLY A 10 2.78 9.81 -2.69
N VAL A 11 1.61 9.16 -2.62
CA VAL A 11 0.53 9.36 -3.61
C VAL A 11 -0.36 10.56 -3.27
N GLY A 12 -0.58 10.81 -1.98
CA GLY A 12 -1.42 11.91 -1.50
C GLY A 12 -2.92 11.63 -1.53
N SER A 13 -3.31 10.36 -1.46
CA SER A 13 -4.71 9.94 -1.49
C SER A 13 -5.23 9.72 -0.07
N VAL A 14 -6.47 10.11 0.22
CA VAL A 14 -7.13 9.83 1.51
C VAL A 14 -8.47 9.16 1.24
N PHE A 15 -8.78 8.07 1.95
CA PHE A 15 -10.03 7.33 1.80
C PHE A 15 -10.43 6.66 3.12
N SER A 16 -11.70 6.29 3.22
CA SER A 16 -12.22 5.53 4.36
C SER A 16 -12.28 4.04 4.04
N VAL A 17 -11.98 3.22 5.04
CA VAL A 17 -12.11 1.76 5.05
C VAL A 17 -13.01 1.36 6.20
N ASP A 18 -13.96 0.48 5.91
CA ASP A 18 -14.84 -0.11 6.91
C ASP A 18 -14.23 -1.46 7.34
N ILE A 19 -13.93 -1.63 8.62
CA ILE A 19 -13.28 -2.83 9.19
C ILE A 19 -13.75 -3.06 10.63
N GLU A 20 -13.60 -4.27 11.17
CA GLU A 20 -13.86 -4.51 12.60
C GLU A 20 -12.58 -4.42 13.43
N LEU A 21 -12.62 -3.78 14.60
CA LEU A 21 -11.42 -3.65 15.44
C LEU A 21 -10.91 -5.00 15.97
N SER A 22 -11.76 -6.03 15.99
CA SER A 22 -11.37 -7.39 16.32
C SER A 22 -10.52 -8.07 15.25
N GLU A 23 -10.46 -7.52 14.03
CA GLU A 23 -9.64 -8.04 12.93
C GLU A 23 -8.16 -7.68 13.09
N MET A 24 -7.32 -8.34 12.30
CA MET A 24 -5.87 -8.17 12.34
C MET A 24 -5.43 -7.02 11.44
N VAL A 25 -4.22 -6.53 11.68
CA VAL A 25 -3.57 -5.54 10.80
C VAL A 25 -3.39 -6.10 9.39
N SER A 26 -3.18 -7.42 9.23
CA SER A 26 -3.18 -8.08 7.92
C SER A 26 -4.49 -7.89 7.15
N ASP A 27 -5.63 -8.08 7.81
CA ASP A 27 -6.96 -7.89 7.20
C ASP A 27 -7.15 -6.43 6.75
N LEU A 28 -6.64 -5.47 7.53
CA LEU A 28 -6.65 -4.06 7.15
C LEU A 28 -5.85 -3.78 5.88
N LYS A 29 -4.69 -4.41 5.70
CA LYS A 29 -3.89 -4.28 4.48
C LYS A 29 -4.66 -4.79 3.26
N GLU A 30 -5.33 -5.93 3.38
CA GLU A 30 -6.16 -6.49 2.32
C GLU A 30 -7.33 -5.56 1.96
N LYS A 31 -8.05 -5.05 2.97
CA LYS A 31 -9.16 -4.10 2.77
C LYS A 31 -8.72 -2.83 2.07
N ILE A 32 -7.53 -2.32 2.41
CA ILE A 32 -6.93 -1.15 1.74
C ILE A 32 -6.67 -1.45 0.26
N LYS A 33 -6.10 -2.62 -0.06
CA LYS A 33 -5.86 -3.07 -1.43
C LYS A 33 -7.17 -3.21 -2.21
N GLU A 34 -8.18 -3.87 -1.65
CA GLU A 34 -9.52 -4.04 -2.24
C GLU A 34 -10.19 -2.70 -2.56
N LYS A 35 -10.01 -1.69 -1.70
CA LYS A 35 -10.61 -0.37 -1.89
C LYS A 35 -9.94 0.43 -3.01
N LYS A 36 -8.66 0.20 -3.28
CA LYS A 36 -7.85 0.96 -4.23
C LYS A 36 -6.95 0.04 -5.09
N PRO A 37 -7.53 -0.88 -5.89
CA PRO A 37 -6.76 -1.83 -6.70
C PRO A 37 -5.94 -1.15 -7.80
N GLY A 38 -6.39 0.02 -8.29
CA GLY A 38 -5.64 0.80 -9.29
C GLY A 38 -4.47 1.61 -8.72
N LEU A 39 -4.37 1.75 -7.39
CA LEU A 39 -3.28 2.46 -6.72
C LEU A 39 -2.28 1.46 -6.12
N ILE A 40 -2.78 0.34 -5.60
CA ILE A 40 -2.00 -0.72 -4.97
C ILE A 40 -2.10 -1.96 -5.86
N TYR A 41 -1.17 -2.07 -6.80
CA TYR A 41 -1.10 -3.20 -7.75
C TYR A 41 -0.26 -4.38 -7.24
N PHE A 42 0.41 -4.20 -6.11
CA PHE A 42 1.31 -5.17 -5.50
C PHE A 42 0.64 -5.86 -4.29
N ASP A 43 1.34 -6.81 -3.68
CA ASP A 43 0.80 -7.57 -2.54
C ASP A 43 0.58 -6.71 -1.31
N ALA A 44 -0.53 -6.99 -0.60
CA ALA A 44 -0.95 -6.21 0.56
C ALA A 44 0.13 -6.25 1.66
N ASP A 45 0.90 -7.34 1.76
CA ASP A 45 2.01 -7.51 2.70
C ASP A 45 3.11 -6.47 2.55
N LEU A 46 3.29 -5.91 1.34
CA LEU A 46 4.32 -4.89 1.11
C LEU A 46 3.90 -3.51 1.61
N LEU A 47 2.61 -3.31 1.93
CA LEU A 47 2.12 -2.07 2.53
C LEU A 47 2.64 -1.97 3.95
N LYS A 48 3.25 -0.82 4.28
CA LYS A 48 3.59 -0.51 5.67
C LYS A 48 2.51 0.42 6.22
N LEU A 49 1.91 0.01 7.33
CA LEU A 49 0.86 0.76 8.00
C LEU A 49 1.42 1.35 9.29
N TYR A 50 1.12 2.63 9.51
CA TYR A 50 1.52 3.36 10.70
C TYR A 50 0.31 4.05 11.32
N LEU A 51 0.34 4.25 12.63
CA LEU A 51 -0.69 5.04 13.30
C LEU A 51 -0.53 6.52 12.96
N ALA A 52 -1.64 7.16 12.62
CA ALA A 52 -1.70 8.58 12.35
C ALA A 52 -1.96 9.40 13.62
N ARG A 53 -1.38 9.01 14.77
CA ARG A 53 -1.47 9.74 16.04
C ARG A 53 -0.11 10.03 16.63
N GLU A 54 -0.01 11.17 17.30
CA GLU A 54 1.13 11.56 18.11
C GLU A 54 0.68 11.57 19.58
N GLY A 55 1.13 10.56 20.34
CA GLY A 55 0.54 10.27 21.65
C GLY A 55 -0.94 9.95 21.51
N ASP A 56 -1.79 10.68 22.23
CA ASP A 56 -3.25 10.52 22.20
C ASP A 56 -3.96 11.37 21.12
N THR A 57 -3.22 12.11 20.28
CA THR A 57 -3.82 13.04 19.31
C THR A 57 -3.69 12.55 17.87
N TRP A 58 -4.83 12.30 17.21
CA TRP A 58 -4.89 11.93 15.80
C TRP A 58 -4.57 13.09 14.85
N LEU A 59 -4.14 12.75 13.64
CA LEU A 59 -3.88 13.72 12.57
C LEU A 59 -5.19 14.19 11.95
N TYR A 60 -5.40 15.50 11.98
CA TYR A 60 -6.59 16.08 11.37
C TYR A 60 -6.52 16.11 9.84
N SER A 61 -7.53 15.61 9.13
CA SER A 61 -7.54 15.52 7.66
C SER A 61 -7.47 16.87 6.92
N ARG A 62 -7.85 17.98 7.59
CA ARG A 62 -7.72 19.36 7.09
C ARG A 62 -6.49 20.08 7.67
N GLY A 63 -5.71 19.40 8.49
CA GLY A 63 -4.44 19.88 9.02
C GLY A 63 -3.41 20.16 7.92
N ALA A 64 -2.39 20.94 8.27
CA ALA A 64 -1.30 21.27 7.35
C ALA A 64 -0.55 20.00 6.89
N ASP A 65 -0.39 19.02 7.79
CA ASP A 65 0.34 17.79 7.52
C ASP A 65 -0.32 16.97 6.41
N ILE A 66 -1.63 16.71 6.53
CA ILE A 66 -2.38 15.94 5.53
C ILE A 66 -2.52 16.72 4.21
N LYS A 67 -2.60 18.05 4.26
CA LYS A 67 -2.53 18.87 3.04
C LYS A 67 -1.18 18.72 2.33
N ALA A 68 -0.08 18.67 3.08
CA ALA A 68 1.24 18.42 2.52
C ALA A 68 1.31 17.03 1.90
N VAL A 69 0.80 15.99 2.59
CA VAL A 69 0.72 14.62 2.05
C VAL A 69 -0.07 14.58 0.73
N LYS A 70 -1.22 15.26 0.67
CA LYS A 70 -2.01 15.41 -0.57
C LYS A 70 -1.26 16.12 -1.68
N ALA A 71 -0.38 17.06 -1.32
CA ALA A 71 0.53 17.73 -2.24
C ALA A 71 1.80 16.91 -2.56
N LYS A 72 1.84 15.62 -2.19
CA LYS A 72 2.98 14.71 -2.35
C LYS A 72 4.25 15.17 -1.64
N LYS A 73 4.08 15.91 -0.54
CA LYS A 73 5.16 16.34 0.36
C LYS A 73 5.03 15.59 1.67
N ILE A 74 6.14 15.16 2.23
CA ILE A 74 6.19 14.48 3.52
C ILE A 74 6.76 15.47 4.54
N PRO A 75 5.93 16.11 5.37
CA PRO A 75 6.42 16.99 6.42
C PRO A 75 7.13 16.19 7.51
N ASP A 76 8.06 16.81 8.25
CA ASP A 76 8.84 16.15 9.31
C ASP A 76 7.96 15.44 10.34
N ARG A 77 6.78 16.00 10.66
CA ARG A 77 5.83 15.37 11.58
C ARG A 77 5.34 14.01 11.09
N ILE A 78 5.00 13.89 9.80
CA ILE A 78 4.62 12.60 9.20
C ILE A 78 5.80 11.66 9.16
N LYS A 79 7.00 12.16 8.84
CA LYS A 79 8.22 11.37 8.85
C LYS A 79 8.53 10.77 10.23
N ASN A 80 8.27 11.52 11.30
CA ASN A 80 8.43 11.03 12.67
C ASN A 80 7.42 9.95 13.05
N LEU A 81 6.22 9.96 12.46
CA LEU A 81 5.20 8.94 12.67
C LEU A 81 5.43 7.67 11.84
N MET A 82 6.24 7.76 10.78
CA MET A 82 6.56 6.64 9.89
C MET A 82 7.87 5.94 10.26
N GLN A 83 8.21 5.90 11.54
CA GLN A 83 9.39 5.17 12.02
C GLN A 83 9.12 3.68 12.16
N GLU A 84 10.14 2.84 11.97
CA GLU A 84 10.00 1.37 11.99
C GLU A 84 9.42 0.83 13.30
N HIS A 85 9.69 1.48 14.44
CA HIS A 85 9.16 1.07 15.74
C HIS A 85 7.66 1.41 15.94
N LEU A 86 7.07 2.25 15.06
CA LEU A 86 5.65 2.59 15.04
C LEU A 86 4.89 1.81 13.95
N LEU A 87 5.58 0.90 13.26
CA LEU A 87 4.97 0.03 12.28
C LEU A 87 3.95 -0.88 12.98
N LEU A 88 2.74 -0.95 12.42
CA LEU A 88 1.72 -1.88 12.90
C LEU A 88 2.15 -3.31 12.61
N ASP A 89 2.12 -4.15 13.64
CA ASP A 89 2.45 -5.58 13.53
C ASP A 89 1.27 -6.33 12.89
N GLU A 90 1.55 -7.07 11.83
CA GLU A 90 0.55 -7.81 11.06
C GLU A 90 -0.18 -8.88 11.88
N ALA A 91 0.49 -9.45 12.89
CA ALA A 91 -0.06 -10.47 13.77
C ALA A 91 -0.87 -9.88 14.94
N CYS A 92 -0.84 -8.55 15.12
CA CYS A 92 -1.61 -7.88 16.16
C CYS A 92 -3.02 -7.50 15.66
N ARG A 93 -3.97 -7.52 16.61
CA ARG A 93 -5.33 -7.04 16.37
C ARG A 93 -5.39 -5.52 16.44
N LEU A 94 -6.33 -4.95 15.71
CA LEU A 94 -6.55 -3.50 15.68
C LEU A 94 -7.03 -2.97 17.04
N ASN A 95 -7.83 -3.75 17.78
CA ASN A 95 -8.32 -3.39 19.10
C ASN A 95 -7.27 -3.43 20.22
N ASN A 96 -6.00 -3.69 19.92
CA ASN A 96 -4.92 -3.53 20.89
C ASN A 96 -4.91 -2.09 21.42
N ASP A 97 -4.81 -1.90 22.75
CA ASP A 97 -4.70 -0.59 23.41
C ASP A 97 -3.54 0.25 22.84
N GLU A 98 -2.45 -0.39 22.42
CA GLU A 98 -1.32 0.29 21.78
C GLU A 98 -1.66 0.87 20.41
N TYR A 99 -2.73 0.38 19.77
CA TYR A 99 -3.20 0.80 18.45
C TYR A 99 -4.45 1.67 18.55
N PHE A 100 -5.63 1.07 18.46
CA PHE A 100 -6.91 1.77 18.49
C PHE A 100 -7.65 1.58 19.81
N GLY A 101 -7.30 0.54 20.58
CA GLY A 101 -8.06 0.09 21.74
C GLY A 101 -9.47 -0.36 21.40
N ASP A 102 -10.21 -0.83 22.40
CA ASP A 102 -11.63 -1.17 22.23
C ASP A 102 -12.55 0.06 22.15
N ASN A 103 -12.06 1.25 22.52
CA ASN A 103 -12.83 2.50 22.62
C ASN A 103 -12.37 3.56 21.61
N LEU A 104 -12.25 3.19 20.34
CA LEU A 104 -11.97 4.19 19.30
C LEU A 104 -13.13 5.18 19.17
N GLU A 105 -12.95 6.40 19.67
CA GLU A 105 -13.87 7.50 19.41
C GLU A 105 -13.82 7.83 17.91
N GLN A 106 -14.89 7.51 17.19
CA GLN A 106 -15.01 7.82 15.77
C GLN A 106 -15.26 9.33 15.60
N VAL A 107 -14.18 10.10 15.69
CA VAL A 107 -14.21 11.52 15.41
C VAL A 107 -14.21 11.71 13.90
N ASP A 108 -15.23 12.40 13.40
CA ASP A 108 -15.33 12.76 11.99
C ASP A 108 -14.08 13.59 11.61
N ARG A 109 -13.38 13.16 10.54
CA ARG A 109 -12.22 13.82 9.90
C ARG A 109 -10.84 13.55 10.49
N ASP A 110 -10.70 12.67 11.46
CA ASP A 110 -9.38 12.25 11.93
C ASP A 110 -8.82 11.15 11.04
N ILE A 111 -7.56 11.31 10.62
CA ILE A 111 -6.81 10.27 9.93
C ILE A 111 -6.32 9.31 10.99
N HIS A 112 -6.60 8.03 10.77
CA HIS A 112 -6.31 6.95 11.70
C HIS A 112 -5.06 6.18 11.28
N VAL A 113 -4.85 6.01 9.98
CA VAL A 113 -3.76 5.19 9.42
C VAL A 113 -3.00 5.96 8.35
N LEU A 114 -1.67 5.94 8.44
CA LEU A 114 -0.77 6.31 7.36
C LEU A 114 -0.36 5.06 6.60
N VAL A 115 -0.55 5.06 5.29
CA VAL A 115 -0.21 3.95 4.40
C VAL A 115 1.00 4.35 3.59
N ASP A 116 2.09 3.63 3.75
CA ASP A 116 3.30 3.80 2.96
C ASP A 116 3.36 2.75 1.86
N CYS A 117 3.52 3.22 0.63
CA CYS A 117 3.67 2.38 -0.54
C CYS A 117 5.14 2.39 -0.97
N PRO A 118 5.79 1.23 -1.15
CA PRO A 118 7.15 1.20 -1.67
C PRO A 118 7.22 1.82 -3.08
N ASP A 119 8.26 2.63 -3.33
CA ASP A 119 8.52 3.27 -4.63
C ASP A 119 8.71 2.25 -5.78
N GLU A 120 9.28 1.08 -5.49
CA GLU A 120 9.48 -0.02 -6.44
C GLU A 120 9.10 -1.38 -5.83
N PRO A 121 7.82 -1.80 -5.90
CA PRO A 121 7.39 -3.09 -5.36
C PRO A 121 8.09 -4.27 -6.06
N ASP A 122 8.47 -4.10 -7.33
CA ASP A 122 9.20 -5.08 -8.14
C ASP A 122 10.56 -5.48 -7.55
N ARG A 123 11.23 -4.55 -6.83
CA ARG A 123 12.49 -4.87 -6.14
C ARG A 123 12.24 -5.69 -4.88
N VAL A 124 11.19 -5.39 -4.13
CA VAL A 124 10.86 -6.12 -2.90
C VAL A 124 10.44 -7.57 -3.20
N ILE A 125 9.73 -7.78 -4.31
CA ILE A 125 9.34 -9.12 -4.79
C ILE A 125 10.57 -9.96 -5.20
N LYS A 126 11.65 -9.33 -5.69
CA LYS A 126 12.89 -10.04 -6.05
C LYS A 126 13.64 -10.58 -4.83
N TYR A 127 13.56 -9.89 -3.68
CA TYR A 127 14.21 -10.35 -2.45
C TYR A 127 13.49 -11.56 -1.83
N LYS A 128 12.16 -11.56 -1.74
CA LYS A 128 11.41 -12.73 -1.20
C LYS A 128 11.53 -14.01 -2.05
N ARG A 129 11.96 -13.90 -3.31
CA ARG A 129 12.24 -15.07 -4.17
C ARG A 129 13.64 -15.65 -3.99
N GLN A 130 14.57 -14.96 -3.31
CA GLN A 130 15.93 -15.46 -3.12
C GLN A 130 16.08 -16.36 -1.89
N ASP A 131 15.08 -16.41 -1.02
CA ASP A 131 15.08 -17.22 0.22
C ASP A 131 14.70 -18.70 -0.05
N GLY A 132 14.46 -19.07 -1.31
CA GLY A 132 14.03 -20.41 -1.70
C GLY A 132 14.50 -20.81 -3.10
N PHE A 133 15.68 -21.43 -3.15
CA PHE A 133 16.11 -22.49 -4.08
C PHE A 133 16.26 -22.17 -5.59
N ASP A 134 17.52 -22.23 -6.01
CA ASP A 134 18.14 -22.51 -7.31
C ASP A 134 17.32 -22.48 -8.62
N GLY A 135 17.86 -21.71 -9.58
CA GLY A 135 17.99 -22.21 -10.96
C GLY A 135 17.16 -21.50 -12.02
N ALA A 136 17.89 -20.72 -12.83
CA ALA A 136 17.66 -20.49 -14.25
C ALA A 136 16.59 -19.50 -14.73
N SER A 137 16.99 -18.85 -15.82
CA SER A 137 16.19 -18.08 -16.78
C SER A 137 15.75 -16.68 -16.37
N THR A 138 16.67 -15.75 -16.63
CA THR A 138 16.38 -14.56 -17.44
C THR A 138 15.32 -14.83 -18.53
N GLU A 139 14.54 -13.79 -18.79
CA GLU A 139 13.53 -13.61 -19.85
C GLU A 139 12.09 -13.98 -19.50
N ASN A 140 11.29 -12.96 -19.14
CA ASN A 140 10.12 -12.56 -19.95
C ASN A 140 9.50 -11.26 -19.37
N TRP A 141 9.96 -10.10 -19.86
CA TRP A 141 9.54 -8.76 -19.39
C TRP A 141 8.38 -8.15 -20.21
N PHE A 142 7.94 -8.75 -21.32
CA PHE A 142 7.01 -8.09 -22.27
C PHE A 142 5.71 -8.87 -22.56
N SER A 143 4.95 -9.33 -21.55
CA SER A 143 3.70 -10.07 -21.79
C SER A 143 2.42 -9.49 -21.15
N TRP A 144 2.49 -8.46 -20.29
CA TRP A 144 1.29 -8.00 -19.55
C TRP A 144 0.72 -6.63 -19.93
N TYR A 145 1.26 -5.99 -20.97
CA TYR A 145 0.63 -4.82 -21.57
C TYR A 145 0.40 -5.09 -23.04
N LEU A 146 -0.79 -5.58 -23.39
CA LEU A 146 -1.57 -5.32 -24.62
C LEU A 146 -2.79 -6.27 -24.67
N PRO A 147 -3.99 -5.82 -25.09
CA PRO A 147 -5.11 -6.71 -25.40
C PRO A 147 -4.74 -7.68 -26.55
N TRP A 148 -5.07 -8.96 -26.41
CA TRP A 148 -4.71 -10.09 -27.29
C TRP A 148 -5.22 -10.02 -28.75
N SER A 149 -5.66 -8.87 -29.25
CA SER A 149 -6.28 -8.74 -30.59
C SER A 149 -5.52 -7.87 -31.60
N SER A 150 -4.24 -7.53 -31.36
CA SER A 150 -3.44 -6.74 -32.32
C SER A 150 -2.16 -7.42 -32.84
N LEU A 151 -1.87 -8.67 -32.49
CA LEU A 151 -0.64 -9.37 -32.92
C LEU A 151 -0.80 -10.37 -34.06
N GLN A 152 -1.96 -10.49 -34.70
CA GLN A 152 -2.11 -11.32 -35.90
C GLN A 152 -1.69 -10.62 -37.21
N SER A 153 -1.34 -9.32 -37.18
CA SER A 153 -1.03 -8.56 -38.40
C SER A 153 0.47 -8.39 -38.70
N LEU A 154 1.37 -9.00 -37.94
CA LEU A 154 2.83 -8.85 -38.09
C LEU A 154 3.59 -10.13 -38.42
N PHE A 155 2.89 -11.26 -38.63
CA PHE A 155 3.48 -12.54 -39.04
C PHE A 155 3.14 -12.91 -40.49
N THR A 156 3.42 -12.00 -41.43
CA THR A 156 3.55 -12.37 -42.85
C THR A 156 4.43 -11.32 -43.52
N VAL A 157 5.46 -11.77 -44.26
CA VAL A 157 6.59 -11.00 -44.83
C VAL A 157 7.73 -10.88 -43.80
N GLU A 158 8.88 -11.55 -43.89
CA GLU A 158 9.65 -12.02 -45.04
C GLU A 158 10.12 -13.47 -44.88
N LYS A 159 9.76 -14.32 -45.84
CA LYS A 159 10.48 -15.56 -46.10
C LYS A 159 11.08 -15.43 -47.50
N GLU A 160 12.16 -14.67 -47.65
CA GLU A 160 12.94 -14.74 -48.88
C GLU A 160 14.41 -14.38 -48.67
N LYS A 161 15.26 -15.27 -49.19
CA LYS A 161 16.69 -15.09 -49.54
C LYS A 161 17.66 -15.12 -48.37
N HIS A 162 18.40 -16.23 -48.28
CA HIS A 162 19.80 -16.20 -48.69
C HIS A 162 20.22 -17.60 -49.14
N ALA A 163 20.97 -17.62 -50.24
CA ALA A 163 21.41 -18.76 -51.04
C ALA A 163 22.52 -19.58 -50.35
#